data_AF-A0A2E6VNZ3-F1
#
_entry.id   AF-A0A2E6VNZ3-F1
#
_cell.length_a   1.000
_cell.length_b   1.000
_cell.length_c   1.000
_cell.angle_alpha   90.00
_cell.angle_beta   90.00
_cell.angle_gamma   90.00
#
_symmetry.space_group_name_H-M   'P 1'
#
loop_
_entity.id
_entity.type
_entity.pdbx_description
1 polymer ?
#
loop_
_entity_poly.entity_id
_entity_poly.type
_entity_poly.pdbx_seq_one_letter_code
_entity_poly.pdbx_strand_id
1 'polypeptide(L)'
;MKWFSFFMLFVMVSASSCQSERATPEQCRIIFNRLLALELAEMGFNDPALEERRQVDFAYRYRKQIVSCAGRKIPPGALKCVRSAKSSESVSHDCLR
;
A
#
# COMPACT_ATOMS: atom_id res chain seq x y z
N MET A 1 50.28 -8.29 2.10
CA MET A 1 49.56 -9.11 3.10
C MET A 1 48.72 -8.19 3.96
N LYS A 2 47.39 -8.19 3.75
CA LYS A 2 46.29 -7.79 4.66
C LYS A 2 45.02 -7.61 3.82
N TRP A 3 44.65 -8.70 3.15
CA TRP A 3 43.48 -8.84 2.28
C TRP A 3 42.34 -9.54 3.06
N PHE A 4 42.15 -9.14 4.33
CA PHE A 4 41.35 -9.86 5.32
C PHE A 4 40.34 -8.97 6.06
N SER A 5 39.96 -7.84 5.47
CA SER A 5 39.02 -6.90 6.10
C SER A 5 37.77 -6.70 5.24
N PHE A 6 37.24 -7.79 4.66
CA PHE A 6 36.08 -7.76 3.76
C PHE A 6 34.91 -8.66 4.21
N PHE A 7 34.94 -9.26 5.41
CA PHE A 7 33.98 -10.33 5.72
C PHE A 7 33.28 -10.26 7.08
N MET A 8 33.29 -9.12 7.78
CA MET A 8 32.78 -9.11 9.16
C MET A 8 32.04 -7.83 9.53
N LEU A 9 30.94 -7.56 8.83
CA LEU A 9 29.85 -6.74 9.36
C LEU A 9 28.54 -6.99 8.58
N PHE A 10 28.26 -8.27 8.29
CA PHE A 10 26.95 -8.71 7.79
C PHE A 10 26.10 -9.26 8.95
N VAL A 11 25.93 -8.47 10.01
CA VAL A 11 24.93 -8.76 11.06
C VAL A 11 24.43 -7.43 11.59
N MET A 12 23.37 -6.90 10.97
CA MET A 12 22.52 -5.94 11.68
C MET A 12 21.06 -6.18 11.30
N VAL A 13 20.47 -7.11 12.06
CA VAL A 13 19.14 -6.99 12.66
C VAL A 13 18.05 -6.52 11.68
N SER A 14 17.57 -7.45 10.86
CA SER A 14 16.21 -7.38 10.33
C SER A 14 15.24 -7.60 11.49
N ALA A 15 14.93 -6.52 12.22
CA ALA A 15 13.86 -6.47 13.20
C ALA A 15 12.55 -6.81 12.49
N SER A 16 12.07 -8.02 12.73
CA SER A 16 10.75 -8.50 12.39
C SER A 16 9.72 -7.62 13.10
N SER A 17 9.13 -6.69 12.37
CA SER A 17 7.94 -5.95 12.80
C SER A 17 6.78 -6.94 12.92
N CYS A 18 6.67 -7.65 14.04
CA CYS A 18 5.49 -8.46 14.41
C CYS A 18 4.41 -7.59 15.08
N GLN A 19 4.12 -6.43 14.50
CA GLN A 19 3.10 -5.52 15.03
C GLN A 19 2.14 -5.18 13.90
N SER A 20 1.03 -5.92 13.82
CA SER A 20 -0.08 -5.57 12.93
C SER A 20 -0.70 -4.27 13.42
N GLU A 21 -0.79 -3.27 12.55
CA GLU A 21 -1.43 -1.99 12.86
C GLU A 21 -2.94 -2.08 12.57
N ARG A 22 -3.73 -1.23 13.23
CA ARG A 22 -5.16 -1.06 12.92
C ARG A 22 -5.29 0.10 11.93
N ALA A 23 -5.92 -0.15 10.78
CA ALA A 23 -6.09 0.86 9.75
C ALA A 23 -6.86 2.07 10.28
N THR A 24 -6.33 3.28 10.09
CA THR A 24 -7.06 4.53 10.35
C THR A 24 -7.96 4.89 9.16
N PRO A 25 -8.97 5.76 9.33
CA PRO A 25 -9.82 6.20 8.22
C PRO A 25 -9.01 6.81 7.06
N GLU A 26 -7.96 7.57 7.38
CA GLU A 26 -7.10 8.19 6.38
C GLU A 26 -6.27 7.14 5.63
N GLN A 27 -5.76 6.13 6.32
CA GLN A 27 -5.05 5.01 5.69
C GLN A 27 -5.95 4.24 4.73
N CYS A 28 -7.21 4.00 5.11
CA CYS A 28 -8.20 3.37 4.25
C CYS A 28 -8.45 4.18 2.98
N ARG A 29 -8.51 5.51 3.09
CA ARG A 29 -8.65 6.41 1.94
C ARG A 29 -7.43 6.33 1.01
N ILE A 30 -6.22 6.33 1.56
CA ILE A 30 -4.97 6.19 0.80
C ILE A 30 -4.95 4.86 0.04
N ILE A 31 -5.30 3.75 0.72
CA ILE A 31 -5.35 2.42 0.11
C ILE A 31 -6.38 2.38 -1.03
N PHE A 32 -7.58 2.88 -0.77
CA PHE A 32 -8.66 2.91 -1.76
C PHE A 32 -8.29 3.72 -3.01
N ASN A 33 -7.75 4.93 -2.82
CA ASN A 33 -7.34 5.78 -3.94
C ASN A 33 -6.23 5.12 -4.77
N ARG A 34 -5.29 4.44 -4.12
CA ARG A 34 -4.22 3.72 -4.81
C ARG A 34 -4.74 2.53 -5.60
N LEU A 35 -5.68 1.75 -5.05
CA LEU A 35 -6.35 0.67 -5.76
C LEU A 35 -7.05 1.19 -7.02
N LEU A 36 -7.86 2.25 -6.88
CA LEU A 36 -8.57 2.84 -8.00
C LEU A 36 -7.62 3.36 -9.09
N ALA A 37 -6.53 4.02 -8.71
CA ALA A 37 -5.51 4.49 -9.66
C ALA A 37 -4.88 3.32 -10.45
N LEU A 38 -4.57 2.22 -9.77
CA LEU A 38 -4.02 1.02 -10.39
C LEU A 38 -5.04 0.35 -11.33
N GLU A 39 -6.29 0.20 -10.89
CA GLU A 39 -7.36 -0.37 -11.73
C GLU A 39 -7.63 0.48 -12.98
N LEU A 40 -7.65 1.81 -12.85
CA LEU A 40 -7.81 2.71 -14.00
C LEU A 40 -6.65 2.55 -14.99
N ALA A 41 -5.41 2.52 -14.50
CA ALA A 41 -4.24 2.31 -15.33
C ALA A 41 -4.25 0.93 -16.02
N GLU A 42 -4.67 -0.12 -15.32
CA GLU A 42 -4.82 -1.48 -15.85
C GLU A 42 -5.89 -1.57 -16.95
N MET A 43 -6.95 -0.77 -16.84
CA MET A 43 -7.98 -0.62 -17.88
C MET A 43 -7.54 0.30 -19.05
N GLY A 44 -6.31 0.84 -19.00
CA GLY A 44 -5.77 1.73 -20.03
C GLY A 44 -6.13 3.21 -19.86
N PHE A 45 -6.77 3.59 -18.76
CA PHE A 45 -7.07 4.99 -18.44
C PHE A 45 -5.89 5.62 -17.70
N ASN A 46 -5.07 6.38 -18.43
CA ASN A 46 -3.88 7.07 -17.91
C ASN A 46 -4.02 8.61 -17.86
N ASP A 47 -5.26 9.11 -17.92
CA ASP A 47 -5.55 10.54 -17.83
C ASP A 47 -5.66 10.97 -16.35
N PRO A 48 -4.75 11.83 -15.84
CA PRO A 48 -4.77 12.27 -14.45
C PRO A 48 -6.04 13.06 -14.09
N ALA A 49 -6.65 13.78 -15.04
CA ALA A 49 -7.89 14.51 -14.79
C ALA A 49 -9.08 13.55 -14.67
N LEU A 50 -9.07 12.45 -15.42
CA LEU A 50 -10.05 11.39 -15.27
C LEU A 50 -9.87 10.67 -13.93
N GLU A 51 -8.64 10.35 -13.54
CA GLU A 51 -8.33 9.72 -12.26
C GLU A 51 -8.88 10.54 -11.09
N GLU A 52 -8.58 11.84 -11.03
CA GLU A 52 -9.06 12.72 -9.96
C GLU A 52 -10.59 12.73 -9.87
N ARG A 53 -11.28 12.87 -11.01
CA ARG A 53 -12.75 12.85 -11.09
C ARG A 53 -13.31 11.52 -10.58
N ARG A 54 -12.68 10.40 -10.96
CA ARG A 54 -13.08 9.06 -10.51
C ARG A 54 -12.84 8.89 -9.01
N GLN A 55 -11.71 9.37 -8.47
CA GLN A 55 -11.44 9.32 -7.04
C GLN A 55 -12.52 10.06 -6.22
N VAL A 56 -12.97 11.23 -6.67
CA VAL A 56 -14.03 11.98 -5.98
C VAL A 56 -15.37 11.23 -6.02
N ASP A 57 -15.80 10.77 -7.20
CA ASP A 57 -17.05 10.02 -7.39
C ASP A 57 -17.05 8.72 -6.56
N PHE A 58 -15.96 7.97 -6.62
CA PHE A 58 -15.84 6.70 -5.93
C PHE A 58 -15.68 6.87 -4.42
N ALA A 59 -14.99 7.91 -3.94
CA ALA A 59 -14.93 8.22 -2.51
C ALA A 59 -16.33 8.47 -1.94
N TYR A 60 -17.20 9.15 -2.67
CA TYR A 60 -18.59 9.35 -2.26
C TYR A 60 -19.42 8.05 -2.30
N ARG A 61 -19.33 7.30 -3.40
CA ARG A 61 -20.08 6.04 -3.60
C ARG A 61 -19.69 4.97 -2.59
N TYR A 62 -18.39 4.81 -2.36
CA TYR A 62 -17.82 3.76 -1.51
C TYR A 62 -17.50 4.23 -0.08
N ARG A 63 -18.01 5.39 0.33
CA ARG A 63 -17.77 5.95 1.67
C ARG A 63 -18.02 4.97 2.81
N LYS A 64 -19.05 4.12 2.70
CA LYS A 64 -19.38 3.12 3.72
C LYS A 64 -18.33 2.01 3.81
N GLN A 65 -17.81 1.58 2.66
CA GLN A 65 -16.75 0.58 2.55
C GLN A 65 -15.40 1.12 3.02
N ILE A 66 -15.09 2.37 2.69
CA ILE A 66 -13.88 3.05 3.18
C ILE A 66 -13.94 3.18 4.72
N VAL A 67 -15.09 3.55 5.27
CA VAL A 67 -15.30 3.61 6.73
C VAL A 67 -15.19 2.23 7.37
N SER A 68 -15.70 1.17 6.73
CA SER A 68 -15.63 -0.20 7.28
C SER A 68 -14.25 -0.86 7.16
N CYS A 69 -13.31 -0.23 6.46
CA CYS A 69 -11.90 -0.59 6.50
C CYS A 69 -11.24 -0.14 7.81
N ALA A 70 -11.69 0.96 8.43
CA ALA A 70 -11.07 1.47 9.65
C ALA A 70 -11.18 0.44 10.78
N GLY A 71 -10.10 0.24 11.52
CA GLY A 71 -9.99 -0.78 12.55
C GLY A 71 -9.70 -2.18 12.03
N ARG A 72 -9.58 -2.43 10.72
CA ARG A 72 -9.06 -3.70 10.22
C ARG A 72 -7.56 -3.81 10.48
N LYS A 73 -7.09 -5.04 10.71
CA LYS A 73 -5.64 -5.29 10.84
C LYS A 73 -4.99 -5.11 9.46
N ILE A 74 -3.89 -4.38 9.43
CA ILE A 74 -3.01 -4.27 8.28
C ILE A 74 -1.59 -4.65 8.69
N PRO A 75 -0.80 -5.28 7.80
CA PRO A 75 0.61 -5.56 8.08
C PRO A 75 1.40 -4.28 8.38
N PRO A 76 2.47 -4.36 9.19
CA PRO A 76 3.34 -3.22 9.42
C PRO A 76 4.00 -2.80 8.10
N GLY A 77 4.00 -1.50 7.83
CA GLY A 77 4.52 -0.97 6.57
C GLY A 77 3.62 -1.21 5.35
N ALA A 78 2.39 -1.71 5.54
CA ALA A 78 1.43 -1.94 4.45
C ALA A 78 1.26 -0.71 3.53
N LEU A 79 1.15 0.50 4.09
CA LEU A 79 1.04 1.72 3.28
C LEU A 79 2.24 1.95 2.37
N LYS A 80 3.45 1.61 2.83
CA LYS A 80 4.65 1.73 2.01
C LYS A 80 4.59 0.74 0.84
N CYS A 81 4.18 -0.51 1.10
CA CYS A 81 3.95 -1.52 0.07
C CYS A 81 2.91 -1.04 -0.95
N VAL A 82 1.74 -0.57 -0.48
CA VAL A 82 0.64 -0.08 -1.31
C VAL A 82 1.08 1.05 -2.23
N ARG A 83 1.84 2.03 -1.71
CA ARG A 83 2.37 3.15 -2.52
C ARG A 83 3.30 2.66 -3.64
N SER A 84 4.07 1.60 -3.41
CA SER A 84 5.00 1.04 -4.41
C SER A 84 4.39 -0.03 -5.33
N ALA A 85 3.22 -0.56 -4.98
CA ALA A 85 2.54 -1.63 -5.70
C ALA A 85 2.33 -1.28 -7.18
N LYS A 86 2.41 -2.28 -8.06
CA LYS A 86 2.34 -2.10 -9.53
C LYS A 86 1.02 -2.55 -10.13
N SER A 87 0.21 -3.28 -9.38
CA SER A 87 -1.12 -3.74 -9.78
C SER A 87 -2.09 -3.74 -8.60
N SER A 88 -3.38 -3.63 -8.91
CA SER A 88 -4.46 -3.76 -7.93
C SER A 88 -4.41 -5.12 -7.21
N GLU A 89 -4.03 -6.17 -7.94
CA GLU A 89 -3.83 -7.52 -7.38
C GLU A 89 -2.69 -7.58 -6.36
N SER A 90 -1.52 -6.98 -6.65
CA SER A 90 -0.39 -6.97 -5.71
C SER A 90 -0.71 -6.24 -4.40
N VAL A 91 -1.56 -5.20 -4.44
CA VAL A 91 -2.04 -4.55 -3.21
C VAL A 91 -2.80 -5.54 -2.33
N SER A 92 -3.69 -6.33 -2.92
CA SER A 92 -4.53 -7.26 -2.17
C SER A 92 -3.76 -8.50 -1.70
N HIS A 93 -2.87 -9.02 -2.52
CA HIS A 93 -2.17 -10.29 -2.27
C HIS A 93 -0.86 -10.13 -1.49
N ASP A 94 -0.10 -9.07 -1.77
CA ASP A 94 1.25 -8.90 -1.24
C ASP A 94 1.32 -7.87 -0.11
N CYS A 95 0.44 -6.85 -0.13
CA CYS A 95 0.49 -5.76 0.84
C CYS A 95 -0.49 -5.86 2.02
N LEU A 96 -1.69 -6.39 1.81
CA LEU A 96 -2.81 -6.32 2.78
C LEU A 96 -3.28 -7.68 3.32
N ARG A 97 -2.57 -8.75 2.99
CA ARG A 97 -2.90 -10.12 3.38
C ARG A 97 -2.72 -10.39 4.88
#